data_AF-A0A0S4QVT9-F1
#
_entry.id   AF-A0A0S4QVT9-F1
#
_cell.length_a   1.000
_cell.length_b   1.000
_cell.length_c   1.000
_cell.angle_alpha   90.00
_cell.angle_beta   90.00
_cell.angle_gamma   90.00
#
_symmetry.space_group_name_H-M   'P 1'
#
loop_
_entity.id
_entity.type
_entity.pdbx_description
1 polymer ?
#
loop_
_entity_poly.entity_id
_entity_poly.type
_entity_poly.pdbx_seq_one_letter_code
_entity_poly.pdbx_strand_id
1 'polypeptide(L)'
;MKLRLRALMAALAAAVTLATFTTLATAPAANAATIPSQGSATLLDVGNWNVEWFGATGYGPTNEALQQQNVRDVLAGADMDVWGLSEVVSTSAFNTLVAGMPGYTGVVANDPIVTNGAQYYSDFSNTEQKVALVWRSSIATLVSAKVILTSQNSNFAGRPPVEFTLRGTFDGVTRDLVFIVLHAKAGSTQDAWNLRNPASQALKSYLDTTYPTQDVFVIGDWNDDVDTSITSGNASPYANFVNDTARYTFPTRALSLAGVASTASYSDFIDHQLNTNEVQAKYVAGSAKAFQPQAYVSNYATTTSDHYPVLARYNYVIGGDGGGGGGGTPANVIINEVLANEPGSSTAGEAVEIVNTGGTAISIAGWTVRDSSALRHTFAAGTTLQPGKAITVFGASSAIPGGIVAVAASTGDLNLSNSGDQVILRDSAGTTIQSLSYTSSQVNSDGVSLNRSPDGSATGAWVKHNTISSLSNSPGQRADGTVY
;
A
#
# COMPACT_ATOMS: atom_id res chain seq x y z
N MET A 1 65.80 5.64 -23.03
CA MET A 1 66.38 6.48 -24.10
C MET A 1 65.64 6.20 -25.40
N LYS A 2 64.97 7.22 -25.96
CA LYS A 2 64.48 7.39 -27.37
C LYS A 2 63.60 6.26 -27.96
N LEU A 3 62.27 6.39 -28.09
CA LEU A 3 61.47 7.19 -29.03
C LEU A 3 61.62 6.80 -30.53
N ARG A 4 60.49 6.39 -31.15
CA ARG A 4 59.98 6.66 -32.54
C ARG A 4 59.92 5.54 -33.61
N LEU A 5 58.67 5.12 -33.88
CA LEU A 5 57.85 5.44 -35.08
C LEU A 5 57.87 4.49 -36.32
N ARG A 6 56.66 3.98 -36.67
CA ARG A 6 55.96 3.93 -38.00
C ARG A 6 54.90 2.81 -37.97
N ALA A 7 53.58 3.11 -37.97
CA ALA A 7 52.66 3.23 -39.13
C ALA A 7 52.71 2.00 -40.07
N LEU A 8 51.64 1.26 -40.41
CA LEU A 8 50.33 1.68 -40.92
C LEU A 8 49.36 0.45 -40.97
N MET A 9 48.07 0.72 -40.71
CA MET A 9 46.82 0.09 -41.23
C MET A 9 46.77 -1.40 -41.65
N ALA A 10 45.86 -2.16 -41.01
CA ALA A 10 44.94 -3.07 -41.70
C ALA A 10 43.70 -3.34 -40.82
N ALA A 11 42.53 -3.35 -41.45
CA ALA A 11 41.20 -3.27 -40.87
C ALA A 11 40.78 -4.47 -40.01
N LEU A 12 40.03 -4.22 -38.94
CA LEU A 12 39.19 -5.20 -38.28
C LEU A 12 37.75 -4.69 -38.28
N ALA A 13 36.96 -5.16 -39.24
CA ALA A 13 35.52 -4.99 -39.25
C ALA A 13 34.91 -5.93 -38.21
N ALA A 14 34.34 -5.36 -37.14
CA ALA A 14 33.58 -6.11 -36.16
C ALA A 14 32.23 -6.52 -36.77
N ALA A 15 31.99 -7.83 -36.86
CA ALA A 15 30.71 -8.40 -37.21
C ALA A 15 29.72 -8.14 -36.05
N VAL A 16 28.82 -7.18 -36.24
CA VAL A 16 27.64 -7.02 -35.38
C VAL A 16 26.65 -8.10 -35.79
N THR A 17 26.51 -9.13 -34.95
CA THR A 17 25.45 -10.12 -35.08
C THR A 17 24.13 -9.44 -34.70
N LEU A 18 23.27 -9.24 -35.68
CA LEU A 18 21.91 -8.74 -35.48
C LEU A 18 21.11 -9.84 -34.76
N ALA A 19 21.00 -9.74 -33.43
CA ALA A 19 20.06 -10.55 -32.69
C ALA A 19 18.65 -10.12 -33.10
N THR A 20 17.99 -10.94 -33.92
CA THR A 20 16.56 -10.85 -34.16
C THR A 20 15.86 -11.04 -32.81
N PHE A 21 15.28 -9.97 -32.28
CA PHE A 21 14.29 -10.07 -31.22
C PHE A 21 13.06 -10.79 -31.78
N THR A 22 13.01 -12.11 -31.61
CA THR A 22 11.73 -12.82 -31.64
C THR A 22 10.97 -12.35 -30.41
N THR A 23 10.00 -11.46 -30.62
CA THR A 23 8.93 -11.25 -29.65
C THR A 23 8.34 -12.62 -29.33
N LEU A 24 8.63 -13.15 -28.15
CA LEU A 24 7.81 -14.22 -27.58
C LEU A 24 6.41 -13.60 -27.45
N ALA A 25 5.52 -14.00 -28.36
CA ALA A 25 4.10 -13.72 -28.21
C ALA A 25 3.71 -14.28 -26.83
N THR A 26 3.37 -13.38 -25.91
CA THR A 26 2.73 -13.76 -24.66
C THR A 26 1.50 -14.57 -25.05
N ALA A 27 1.39 -15.80 -24.52
CA ALA A 27 0.14 -16.51 -24.55
C ALA A 27 -0.99 -15.55 -24.12
N PRO A 28 -2.17 -15.58 -24.77
CA PRO A 28 -3.24 -14.67 -24.41
C PRO A 28 -3.47 -14.77 -22.90
N ALA A 29 -3.45 -13.64 -22.20
CA ALA A 29 -3.75 -13.61 -20.78
C ALA A 29 -5.07 -14.35 -20.60
N ALA A 30 -5.05 -15.47 -19.88
CA ALA A 30 -6.27 -16.06 -19.38
C ALA A 30 -7.03 -14.95 -18.64
N ASN A 31 -8.33 -14.81 -18.88
CA ASN A 31 -9.14 -13.70 -18.37
C ASN A 31 -8.80 -13.46 -16.88
N ALA A 32 -8.15 -12.33 -16.58
CA ALA A 32 -7.77 -11.99 -15.21
C ALA A 32 -9.01 -12.02 -14.32
N ALA A 33 -8.90 -12.62 -13.14
CA ALA A 33 -10.03 -12.68 -12.23
C ALA A 33 -10.33 -11.26 -11.74
N THR A 34 -11.59 -10.83 -11.85
CA THR A 34 -12.00 -9.54 -11.27
C THR A 34 -12.32 -9.75 -9.80
N ILE A 35 -11.35 -9.46 -8.95
CA ILE A 35 -11.47 -9.59 -7.50
C ILE A 35 -11.96 -8.26 -6.92
N PRO A 36 -13.06 -8.23 -6.14
CA PRO A 36 -13.54 -7.00 -5.56
C PRO A 36 -12.63 -6.52 -4.43
N SER A 37 -12.34 -5.21 -4.43
CA SER A 37 -11.61 -4.55 -3.33
C SER A 37 -12.27 -4.86 -2.00
N GLN A 38 -11.45 -5.33 -1.06
CA GLN A 38 -11.82 -5.51 0.34
C GLN A 38 -11.20 -4.41 1.21
N GLY A 39 -10.12 -3.78 0.74
CA GLY A 39 -9.43 -2.67 1.40
C GLY A 39 -10.27 -1.40 1.55
N SER A 40 -9.81 -0.51 2.40
CA SER A 40 -10.35 0.83 2.62
C SER A 40 -9.37 1.87 2.10
N ALA A 41 -9.90 3.07 1.84
CA ALA A 41 -9.09 4.15 1.30
C ALA A 41 -8.15 4.79 2.35
N THR A 42 -8.45 4.68 3.65
CA THR A 42 -7.81 5.50 4.69
C THR A 42 -7.38 4.74 5.94
N LEU A 43 -7.79 3.49 6.11
CA LEU A 43 -7.49 2.69 7.29
C LEU A 43 -6.49 1.59 6.94
N LEU A 44 -5.78 1.07 7.94
CA LEU A 44 -4.85 -0.03 7.72
C LEU A 44 -5.58 -1.35 7.57
N ASP A 45 -5.39 -1.97 6.41
CA ASP A 45 -5.96 -3.24 6.02
C ASP A 45 -4.86 -4.32 5.95
N VAL A 46 -4.96 -5.35 6.81
CA VAL A 46 -3.96 -6.42 6.94
C VAL A 46 -4.56 -7.78 6.56
N GLY A 47 -3.91 -8.48 5.65
CA GLY A 47 -4.24 -9.83 5.23
C GLY A 47 -3.15 -10.85 5.56
N ASN A 48 -3.53 -12.12 5.69
CA ASN A 48 -2.61 -13.25 5.61
C ASN A 48 -3.16 -14.35 4.73
N TRP A 49 -2.27 -15.09 4.07
CA TRP A 49 -2.67 -16.16 3.16
C TRP A 49 -1.57 -17.21 2.98
N ASN A 50 -1.88 -18.48 3.21
CA ASN A 50 -1.07 -19.59 2.72
C ASN A 50 -1.35 -19.75 1.21
N VAL A 51 -0.33 -19.55 0.38
CA VAL A 51 -0.46 -19.54 -1.09
C VAL A 51 -0.19 -20.90 -1.73
N GLU A 52 -0.17 -21.98 -0.94
CA GLU A 52 -0.03 -23.39 -1.33
C GLU A 52 1.15 -23.65 -2.27
N TRP A 53 2.33 -23.98 -1.70
CA TRP A 53 3.51 -24.36 -2.49
C TRP A 53 3.87 -23.41 -3.63
N PHE A 54 3.70 -22.10 -3.44
CA PHE A 54 3.76 -21.10 -4.52
C PHE A 54 5.10 -21.09 -5.26
N GLY A 55 5.06 -21.43 -6.55
CA GLY A 55 6.24 -21.51 -7.41
C GLY A 55 6.97 -22.86 -7.35
N ALA A 56 6.40 -23.88 -6.71
CA ALA A 56 6.91 -25.25 -6.72
C ALA A 56 6.30 -26.05 -7.87
N THR A 57 7.12 -26.76 -8.65
CA THR A 57 6.64 -27.57 -9.78
C THR A 57 6.01 -28.91 -9.38
N GLY A 58 5.90 -29.18 -8.08
CA GLY A 58 5.22 -30.33 -7.49
C GLY A 58 4.64 -29.92 -6.14
N TYR A 59 3.68 -30.70 -5.63
CA TYR A 59 2.95 -30.52 -4.36
C TYR A 59 1.78 -29.51 -4.37
N GLY A 60 1.87 -28.41 -5.12
CA GLY A 60 0.75 -27.47 -5.30
C GLY A 60 -0.07 -27.67 -6.58
N PRO A 61 -0.87 -26.66 -6.96
CA PRO A 61 -1.60 -26.63 -8.23
C PRO A 61 -0.71 -26.90 -9.44
N THR A 62 -1.06 -27.91 -10.23
CA THR A 62 -0.19 -28.38 -11.36
C THR A 62 0.08 -27.34 -12.46
N ASN A 63 -0.72 -26.27 -12.55
CA ASN A 63 -0.52 -25.20 -13.52
C ASN A 63 0.02 -23.94 -12.82
N GLU A 64 1.34 -23.89 -12.66
CA GLU A 64 2.07 -22.80 -11.99
C GLU A 64 1.76 -21.41 -12.56
N ALA A 65 1.67 -21.27 -13.88
CA ALA A 65 1.38 -19.98 -14.49
C ALA A 65 -0.02 -19.47 -14.11
N LEU A 66 -1.00 -20.38 -14.05
CA LEU A 66 -2.35 -20.06 -13.60
C LEU A 66 -2.39 -19.77 -12.10
N GLN A 67 -1.66 -20.53 -11.28
CA GLN A 67 -1.55 -20.27 -9.85
C GLN A 67 -0.98 -18.87 -9.58
N GLN A 68 0.15 -18.55 -10.21
CA GLN A 68 0.82 -17.25 -10.07
C GLN A 68 -0.07 -16.09 -10.53
N GLN A 69 -0.83 -16.29 -11.61
CA GLN A 69 -1.83 -15.31 -12.05
C GLN A 69 -2.95 -15.15 -11.01
N ASN A 70 -3.56 -16.24 -10.55
CA ASN A 70 -4.68 -16.19 -9.62
C ASN A 70 -4.28 -15.57 -8.28
N VAL A 71 -3.11 -15.93 -7.74
CA VAL A 71 -2.57 -15.34 -6.50
C VAL A 71 -2.35 -13.84 -6.67
N ARG A 72 -1.75 -13.40 -7.78
CA ARG A 72 -1.57 -11.97 -8.08
C ARG A 72 -2.91 -11.24 -8.15
N ASP A 73 -3.87 -11.80 -8.89
CA ASP A 73 -5.18 -11.17 -9.09
C ASP A 73 -5.95 -11.07 -7.76
N VAL A 74 -5.85 -12.06 -6.88
CA VAL A 74 -6.42 -12.02 -5.50
C VAL A 74 -5.72 -10.98 -4.63
N LEU A 75 -4.39 -10.98 -4.56
CA LEU A 75 -3.65 -10.02 -3.73
C LEU A 75 -3.87 -8.57 -4.17
N ALA A 76 -3.77 -8.32 -5.48
CA ALA A 76 -3.91 -6.98 -6.05
C ALA A 76 -5.36 -6.49 -6.00
N GLY A 77 -6.33 -7.35 -6.32
CA GLY A 77 -7.73 -6.95 -6.38
C GLY A 77 -8.41 -6.90 -5.01
N ALA A 78 -7.98 -7.68 -4.01
CA ALA A 78 -8.45 -7.52 -2.63
C ALA A 78 -7.96 -6.21 -2.00
N ASP A 79 -6.89 -5.61 -2.53
CA ASP A 79 -6.51 -4.21 -2.28
C ASP A 79 -6.10 -3.94 -0.81
N MET A 80 -5.51 -4.93 -0.14
CA MET A 80 -5.02 -4.81 1.24
C MET A 80 -3.70 -4.04 1.30
N ASP A 81 -3.38 -3.42 2.43
CA ASP A 81 -2.14 -2.66 2.57
C ASP A 81 -0.93 -3.50 2.93
N VAL A 82 -1.13 -4.56 3.73
CA VAL A 82 -0.09 -5.49 4.16
C VAL A 82 -0.61 -6.92 4.04
N TRP A 83 0.25 -7.81 3.55
CA TRP A 83 0.02 -9.24 3.39
C TRP A 83 1.14 -10.05 4.02
N GLY A 84 0.80 -10.94 4.95
CA GLY A 84 1.68 -12.02 5.39
C GLY A 84 1.41 -13.29 4.58
N LEU A 85 2.41 -13.80 3.86
CA LEU A 85 2.26 -15.00 3.04
C LEU A 85 2.97 -16.19 3.68
N SER A 86 2.37 -17.38 3.57
CA SER A 86 2.98 -18.67 3.89
C SER A 86 3.09 -19.53 2.63
N GLU A 87 4.02 -20.50 2.66
CA GLU A 87 4.30 -21.41 1.54
C GLU A 87 4.78 -20.74 0.25
N VAL A 88 5.56 -19.68 0.36
CA VAL A 88 6.31 -19.12 -0.77
C VAL A 88 7.53 -20.01 -1.05
N VAL A 89 7.49 -20.79 -2.13
CA VAL A 89 8.54 -21.76 -2.43
C VAL A 89 9.58 -21.23 -3.40
N SER A 90 9.18 -20.57 -4.50
CA SER A 90 10.17 -19.99 -5.42
C SER A 90 10.38 -18.49 -5.15
N THR A 91 11.60 -18.10 -4.79
CA THR A 91 11.98 -16.68 -4.66
C THR A 91 11.82 -15.94 -5.99
N SER A 92 12.07 -16.59 -7.14
CA SER A 92 11.86 -15.96 -8.44
C SER A 92 10.37 -15.74 -8.74
N ALA A 93 9.50 -16.71 -8.41
CA ALA A 93 8.06 -16.55 -8.58
C ALA A 93 7.52 -15.43 -7.68
N PHE A 94 8.00 -15.34 -6.44
CA PHE A 94 7.68 -14.24 -5.53
C PHE A 94 8.08 -12.87 -6.10
N ASN A 95 9.30 -12.76 -6.64
CA ASN A 95 9.75 -11.50 -7.26
C ASN A 95 8.89 -11.12 -8.47
N THR A 96 8.49 -12.10 -9.29
CA THR A 96 7.54 -11.87 -10.40
C THR A 96 6.16 -11.45 -9.91
N LEU A 97 5.66 -12.07 -8.83
CA LEU A 97 4.39 -11.71 -8.20
C LEU A 97 4.39 -10.25 -7.76
N VAL A 98 5.39 -9.83 -6.96
CA VAL A 98 5.48 -8.44 -6.46
C VAL A 98 5.67 -7.46 -7.61
N ALA A 99 6.52 -7.76 -8.60
CA ALA A 99 6.68 -6.91 -9.79
C ALA A 99 5.39 -6.76 -10.61
N GLY A 100 4.50 -7.76 -10.56
CA GLY A 100 3.18 -7.74 -11.19
C GLY A 100 2.12 -6.95 -10.42
N MET A 101 2.44 -6.39 -9.25
CA MET A 101 1.53 -5.61 -8.41
C MET A 101 2.09 -4.18 -8.21
N PRO A 102 1.93 -3.27 -9.18
CA PRO A 102 2.41 -1.90 -9.06
C PRO A 102 1.93 -1.22 -7.77
N GLY A 103 2.84 -0.56 -7.06
CA GLY A 103 2.55 0.05 -5.75
C GLY A 103 2.81 -0.86 -4.54
N TYR A 104 3.07 -2.15 -4.76
CA TYR A 104 3.51 -3.08 -3.73
C TYR A 104 5.03 -3.32 -3.78
N THR A 105 5.58 -3.67 -2.63
CA THR A 105 6.92 -4.22 -2.45
C THR A 105 6.83 -5.41 -1.49
N GLY A 106 7.88 -6.21 -1.36
CA GLY A 106 7.86 -7.35 -0.46
C GLY A 106 9.22 -7.94 -0.18
N VAL A 107 9.29 -8.74 0.88
CA VAL A 107 10.49 -9.46 1.33
C VAL A 107 10.09 -10.89 1.70
N VAL A 108 10.77 -11.85 1.10
CA VAL A 108 10.65 -13.28 1.44
C VAL A 108 11.70 -13.66 2.49
N ALA A 109 11.42 -14.65 3.33
CA ALA A 109 12.22 -15.01 4.50
C ALA A 109 13.71 -15.27 4.24
N ASN A 110 14.08 -15.69 3.02
CA ASN A 110 15.46 -15.98 2.65
C ASN A 110 16.16 -14.84 1.88
N ASP A 111 15.49 -13.69 1.73
CA ASP A 111 16.11 -12.50 1.13
C ASP A 111 17.36 -12.10 1.94
N PRO A 112 18.46 -11.67 1.29
CA PRO A 112 19.67 -11.23 1.98
C PRO A 112 19.48 -10.14 3.04
N ILE A 113 18.41 -9.34 2.96
CA ILE A 113 18.08 -8.33 3.98
C ILE A 113 17.57 -8.94 5.29
N VAL A 114 17.06 -10.17 5.26
CA VAL A 114 16.53 -10.85 6.44
C VAL A 114 17.68 -11.43 7.24
N THR A 115 17.88 -10.89 8.44
CA THR A 115 18.91 -11.41 9.35
C THR A 115 18.62 -12.87 9.69
N ASN A 116 19.61 -13.74 9.46
CA ASN A 116 19.53 -15.20 9.55
C ASN A 116 18.58 -15.88 8.54
N GLY A 117 18.01 -15.15 7.58
CA GLY A 117 17.04 -15.67 6.62
C GLY A 117 17.52 -16.90 5.88
N ALA A 118 18.60 -16.77 5.10
CA ALA A 118 19.18 -17.86 4.33
C ALA A 118 19.67 -19.06 5.16
N GLN A 119 19.91 -18.88 6.46
CA GLN A 119 20.33 -19.97 7.36
C GLN A 119 19.16 -20.90 7.74
N TYR A 120 17.97 -20.34 7.96
CA TYR A 120 16.79 -21.11 8.40
C TYR A 120 15.82 -21.40 7.26
N TYR A 121 15.78 -20.54 6.25
CA TYR A 121 14.96 -20.67 5.07
C TYR A 121 15.83 -20.91 3.83
N SER A 122 16.71 -21.91 3.90
CA SER A 122 17.52 -22.30 2.74
C SER A 122 16.61 -22.88 1.65
N ASP A 123 16.79 -22.44 0.41
CA ASP A 123 15.94 -22.81 -0.72
C ASP A 123 16.21 -24.25 -1.21
N PHE A 124 15.79 -25.27 -0.43
CA PHE A 124 16.04 -26.71 -0.64
C PHE A 124 15.62 -27.23 -2.03
N SER A 125 16.32 -26.86 -3.10
CA SER A 125 15.91 -27.16 -4.49
C SER A 125 14.48 -26.69 -4.81
N ASN A 126 14.08 -25.50 -4.34
CA ASN A 126 12.69 -25.00 -4.42
C ASN A 126 11.68 -25.94 -3.75
N THR A 127 11.97 -26.45 -2.55
CA THR A 127 10.97 -27.16 -1.73
C THR A 127 10.79 -26.55 -0.34
N GLU A 128 11.46 -25.44 -0.03
CA GLU A 128 11.30 -24.77 1.25
C GLU A 128 10.10 -23.83 1.22
N GLN A 129 9.16 -24.03 2.14
CA GLN A 129 7.94 -23.24 2.29
C GLN A 129 8.21 -21.98 3.11
N LYS A 130 8.70 -20.94 2.45
CA LYS A 130 9.09 -19.70 3.12
C LYS A 130 7.87 -18.86 3.48
N VAL A 131 8.02 -18.05 4.53
CA VAL A 131 7.10 -16.94 4.79
C VAL A 131 7.56 -15.68 4.07
N ALA A 132 6.65 -14.75 3.80
CA ALA A 132 6.97 -13.46 3.21
C ALA A 132 6.06 -12.36 3.74
N LEU A 133 6.52 -11.11 3.62
CA LEU A 133 5.70 -9.92 3.80
C LEU A 133 5.61 -9.16 2.48
N VAL A 134 4.41 -8.76 2.08
CA VAL A 134 4.15 -7.88 0.93
C VAL A 134 3.36 -6.68 1.44
N TRP A 135 3.71 -5.45 1.07
CA TRP A 135 2.99 -4.27 1.52
C TRP A 135 3.00 -3.15 0.48
N ARG A 136 2.07 -2.20 0.59
CA ARG A 136 2.09 -0.99 -0.22
C ARG A 136 3.31 -0.15 0.12
N SER A 137 4.16 0.10 -0.87
CA SER A 137 5.38 0.88 -0.68
C SER A 137 5.10 2.34 -0.31
N SER A 138 3.88 2.84 -0.56
CA SER A 138 3.44 4.19 -0.20
C SER A 138 3.15 4.38 1.28
N ILE A 139 2.89 3.31 2.05
CA ILE A 139 2.42 3.44 3.45
C ILE A 139 3.54 3.30 4.47
N ALA A 140 4.59 2.56 4.13
CA ALA A 140 5.69 2.28 5.04
C ALA A 140 6.96 1.80 4.33
N THR A 141 8.08 1.94 5.02
CA THR A 141 9.40 1.43 4.63
C THR A 141 9.87 0.36 5.60
N LEU A 142 10.64 -0.62 5.11
CA LEU A 142 11.21 -1.65 5.97
C LEU A 142 12.37 -1.09 6.81
N VAL A 143 12.26 -1.23 8.14
CA VAL A 143 13.33 -0.86 9.09
C VAL A 143 14.24 -2.04 9.36
N SER A 144 13.64 -3.21 9.61
CA SER A 144 14.39 -4.43 9.89
C SER A 144 13.57 -5.67 9.52
N ALA A 145 14.27 -6.75 9.18
CA ALA A 145 13.71 -8.08 9.02
C ALA A 145 14.66 -9.10 9.64
N LYS A 146 14.14 -10.03 10.46
CA LYS A 146 14.97 -11.04 11.13
C LYS A 146 14.17 -12.32 11.43
N VAL A 147 14.82 -13.47 11.29
CA VAL A 147 14.30 -14.73 11.83
C VAL A 147 14.40 -14.68 13.35
N ILE A 148 13.28 -14.90 14.04
CA ILE A 148 13.20 -14.92 15.51
C ILE A 148 13.02 -16.35 16.02
N LEU A 149 13.14 -16.56 17.34
CA LEU A 149 12.89 -17.87 17.97
C LEU A 149 13.73 -19.02 17.37
N THR A 150 14.95 -18.72 16.91
CA THR A 150 15.82 -19.70 16.23
C THR A 150 16.20 -20.90 17.10
N SER A 151 16.21 -20.74 18.43
CA SER A 151 16.38 -21.86 19.38
C SER A 151 15.20 -22.82 19.41
N GLN A 152 14.05 -22.42 18.84
CA GLN A 152 12.82 -23.21 18.73
C GLN A 152 12.60 -23.75 17.31
N ASN A 153 13.64 -23.73 16.45
CA ASN A 153 13.57 -24.16 15.06
C ASN A 153 12.85 -25.51 14.87
N SER A 154 13.14 -26.50 15.71
CA SER A 154 12.48 -27.82 15.66
C SER A 154 10.97 -27.76 15.94
N ASN A 155 10.56 -26.93 16.91
CA ASN A 155 9.16 -26.76 17.29
C ASN A 155 8.37 -26.04 16.19
N PHE A 156 9.03 -25.19 15.41
CA PHE A 156 8.50 -24.58 14.19
C PHE A 156 8.77 -25.42 12.92
N ALA A 157 9.11 -26.71 13.05
CA ALA A 157 9.32 -27.61 11.91
C ALA A 157 10.41 -27.17 10.91
N GLY A 158 11.42 -26.43 11.37
CA GLY A 158 12.45 -25.86 10.50
C GLY A 158 12.13 -24.46 9.99
N ARG A 159 10.95 -23.91 10.30
CA ARG A 159 10.45 -22.61 9.81
C ARG A 159 10.13 -21.62 10.93
N PRO A 160 11.13 -21.21 11.72
CA PRO A 160 10.94 -20.21 12.77
C PRO A 160 10.33 -18.92 12.20
N PRO A 161 9.48 -18.19 12.96
CA PRO A 161 8.81 -17.00 12.46
C PRO A 161 9.79 -15.92 12.00
N VAL A 162 9.34 -15.10 11.05
CA VAL A 162 10.09 -13.93 10.59
C VAL A 162 9.39 -12.67 11.08
N GLU A 163 10.14 -11.83 11.76
CA GLU A 163 9.71 -10.51 12.21
C GLU A 163 10.16 -9.46 11.20
N PHE A 164 9.23 -8.59 10.83
CA PHE A 164 9.43 -7.43 9.98
C PHE A 164 8.97 -6.19 10.72
N THR A 165 9.82 -5.16 10.78
CA THR A 165 9.43 -3.85 11.32
C THR A 165 9.23 -2.89 10.16
N LEU A 166 8.01 -2.37 10.02
CA LEU A 166 7.66 -1.36 9.03
C LEU A 166 7.50 0.01 9.70
N ARG A 167 8.17 1.04 9.17
CA ARG A 167 8.03 2.43 9.61
C ARG A 167 7.18 3.20 8.62
N GLY A 168 6.09 3.76 9.11
CA GLY A 168 5.17 4.57 8.33
C GLY A 168 4.56 5.69 9.18
N THR A 169 3.72 6.51 8.54
CA THR A 169 2.95 7.55 9.22
C THR A 169 1.53 7.05 9.43
N PHE A 170 1.23 6.74 10.69
CA PHE A 170 -0.05 6.20 11.12
C PHE A 170 -0.64 7.10 12.20
N ASP A 171 -1.90 7.49 12.05
CA ASP A 171 -2.57 8.46 12.92
C ASP A 171 -1.83 9.80 12.99
N GLY A 172 -1.27 10.25 11.87
CA GLY A 172 -0.48 11.48 11.81
C GLY A 172 0.83 11.42 12.61
N VAL A 173 1.32 10.23 12.95
CA VAL A 173 2.60 10.08 13.67
C VAL A 173 3.46 9.03 12.98
N THR A 174 4.74 9.34 12.80
CA THR A 174 5.72 8.33 12.36
C THR A 174 5.90 7.30 13.46
N ARG A 175 5.56 6.05 13.18
CA ARG A 175 5.68 4.93 14.13
C ARG A 175 6.10 3.64 13.42
N ASP A 176 6.60 2.72 14.22
CA ASP A 176 6.96 1.37 13.79
C ASP A 176 5.80 0.43 14.11
N LEU A 177 5.36 -0.31 13.10
CA LEU A 177 4.46 -1.46 13.24
C LEU A 177 5.28 -2.73 13.02
N VAL A 178 5.14 -3.71 13.91
CA VAL A 178 5.86 -4.98 13.84
C VAL A 178 4.92 -6.06 13.30
N PHE A 179 5.32 -6.75 12.25
CA PHE A 179 4.62 -7.89 11.68
C PHE A 179 5.47 -9.15 11.86
N ILE A 180 4.93 -10.14 12.55
CA ILE A 180 5.52 -11.47 12.66
C ILE A 180 4.71 -12.41 11.77
N VAL A 181 5.34 -12.93 10.73
CA VAL A 181 4.72 -13.92 9.83
C VAL A 181 5.19 -15.31 10.24
N LEU A 182 4.23 -16.23 10.43
CA LEU A 182 4.52 -17.61 10.81
C LEU A 182 3.79 -18.62 9.93
N HIS A 183 4.38 -19.80 9.82
CA HIS A 183 3.77 -21.01 9.29
C HIS A 183 4.11 -22.14 10.27
N ALA A 184 3.18 -22.44 11.18
CA ALA A 184 3.41 -23.37 12.28
C ALA A 184 3.51 -24.83 11.82
N LYS A 185 3.87 -25.74 12.73
CA LYS A 185 3.93 -27.17 12.44
C LYS A 185 2.57 -27.69 12.00
N ALA A 186 2.48 -28.19 10.78
CA ALA A 186 1.26 -28.79 10.22
C ALA A 186 0.91 -30.18 10.79
N GLY A 187 -0.37 -30.53 10.67
CA GLY A 187 -0.94 -31.85 10.96
C GLY A 187 -1.72 -31.95 12.27
N SER A 188 -2.64 -32.90 12.36
CA SER A 188 -3.54 -33.14 13.50
C SER A 188 -3.07 -34.26 14.45
N THR A 189 -1.80 -34.66 14.36
CA THR A 189 -1.25 -35.72 15.22
C THR A 189 -0.83 -35.16 16.58
N GLN A 190 -0.68 -36.06 17.57
CA GLN A 190 -0.13 -35.68 18.88
C GLN A 190 1.29 -35.10 18.76
N ASP A 191 2.11 -35.62 17.86
CA ASP A 191 3.46 -35.09 17.62
C ASP A 191 3.44 -33.66 17.08
N ALA A 192 2.50 -33.35 16.18
CA ALA A 192 2.34 -32.00 15.67
C ALA A 192 1.91 -31.02 16.79
N TRP A 193 0.96 -31.44 17.63
CA TRP A 193 0.56 -30.67 18.80
C TRP A 193 1.73 -30.46 19.79
N ASN A 194 2.51 -31.51 20.05
CA ASN A 194 3.69 -31.47 20.94
C ASN A 194 4.78 -30.50 20.44
N LEU A 195 4.78 -30.13 19.17
CA LEU A 195 5.67 -29.10 18.60
C LEU A 195 5.02 -27.71 18.64
N ARG A 196 3.72 -27.59 18.30
CA ARG A 196 3.00 -26.30 18.34
C ARG A 196 2.90 -25.72 19.75
N ASN A 197 2.66 -26.55 20.77
CA ASN A 197 2.49 -26.09 22.14
C ASN A 197 3.74 -25.36 22.71
N PRO A 198 4.97 -25.93 22.70
CA PRO A 198 6.16 -25.20 23.12
C PRO A 198 6.53 -24.05 22.18
N ALA A 199 6.27 -24.15 20.87
CA ALA A 199 6.45 -23.03 19.94
C ALA A 199 5.58 -21.82 20.34
N SER A 200 4.31 -22.06 20.66
CA SER A 200 3.36 -21.05 21.14
C SER A 200 3.84 -20.39 22.45
N GLN A 201 4.33 -21.18 23.41
CA GLN A 201 4.86 -20.66 24.67
C GLN A 201 6.11 -19.79 24.47
N ALA A 202 6.99 -20.17 23.56
CA ALA A 202 8.17 -19.39 23.23
C ALA A 202 7.82 -18.09 22.50
N LEU A 203 6.86 -18.12 21.57
CA LEU A 203 6.35 -16.92 20.90
C LEU A 203 5.72 -15.96 21.92
N LYS A 204 4.89 -16.46 22.84
CA LYS A 204 4.31 -15.63 23.90
C LYS A 204 5.39 -15.01 24.77
N SER A 205 6.37 -15.80 25.20
CA SER A 205 7.50 -15.30 26.00
C SER A 205 8.29 -14.22 25.26
N TYR A 206 8.47 -14.37 23.94
CA TYR A 206 9.15 -13.38 23.10
C TYR A 206 8.38 -12.07 23.02
N LEU A 207 7.07 -12.14 22.75
CA LEU A 207 6.20 -10.96 22.71
C LEU A 207 6.14 -10.27 24.08
N ASP A 208 5.98 -11.05 25.16
CA ASP A 208 5.87 -10.52 26.51
C ASP A 208 7.12 -9.76 26.96
N THR A 209 8.31 -10.21 26.51
CA THR A 209 9.61 -9.66 26.91
C THR A 209 10.14 -8.60 25.95
N THR A 210 9.95 -8.78 24.64
CA THR A 210 10.50 -7.90 23.60
C THR A 210 9.55 -6.75 23.29
N TYR A 211 8.25 -7.03 23.31
CA TYR A 211 7.21 -6.10 22.89
C TYR A 211 6.15 -5.89 23.98
N PRO A 212 6.53 -5.32 25.14
CA PRO A 212 5.60 -5.07 26.22
C PRO A 212 4.51 -4.05 25.87
N THR A 213 4.79 -3.13 24.92
CA THR A 213 3.95 -1.95 24.66
C THR A 213 3.91 -1.55 23.18
N GLN A 214 4.28 -2.45 22.26
CA GLN A 214 4.45 -2.13 20.84
C GLN A 214 3.26 -2.63 20.03
N ASP A 215 3.01 -1.95 18.91
CA ASP A 215 2.04 -2.37 17.91
C ASP A 215 2.57 -3.62 17.17
N VAL A 216 2.16 -4.81 17.59
CA VAL A 216 2.58 -6.09 16.98
C VAL A 216 1.40 -6.88 16.44
N PHE A 217 1.51 -7.25 15.17
CA PHE A 217 0.63 -8.16 14.45
C PHE A 217 1.35 -9.49 14.28
N VAL A 218 0.74 -10.60 14.70
CA VAL A 218 1.22 -11.95 14.34
C VAL A 218 0.20 -12.58 13.41
N ILE A 219 0.62 -12.87 12.19
CA ILE A 219 -0.27 -13.25 11.10
C ILE A 219 0.28 -14.47 10.34
N GLY A 220 -0.58 -15.33 9.81
CA GLY A 220 -0.15 -16.46 8.99
C GLY A 220 -0.96 -17.72 9.20
N ASP A 221 -0.36 -18.86 8.88
CA ASP A 221 -0.95 -20.18 9.05
C ASP A 221 -0.50 -20.78 10.38
N TRP A 222 -1.42 -20.82 11.34
CA TRP A 222 -1.17 -21.32 12.69
C TRP A 222 -1.35 -22.84 12.77
N ASN A 223 -1.88 -23.51 11.74
CA ASN A 223 -2.05 -24.96 11.68
C ASN A 223 -2.75 -25.60 12.89
N ASP A 224 -3.53 -24.81 13.62
CA ASP A 224 -4.40 -25.23 14.72
C ASP A 224 -5.42 -24.13 14.96
N ASP A 225 -6.60 -24.50 15.45
CA ASP A 225 -7.61 -23.51 15.83
C ASP A 225 -7.30 -22.93 17.22
N VAL A 226 -7.86 -21.77 17.51
CA VAL A 226 -7.71 -21.05 18.79
C VAL A 226 -8.80 -21.39 19.80
N ASP A 227 -9.91 -22.01 19.39
CA ASP A 227 -10.95 -22.45 20.31
C ASP A 227 -10.77 -23.92 20.74
N THR A 228 -10.65 -24.86 19.80
CA THR A 228 -10.44 -26.29 20.01
C THR A 228 -9.35 -26.80 19.08
N SER A 229 -8.41 -27.59 19.58
CA SER A 229 -7.34 -28.07 18.70
C SER A 229 -7.86 -29.00 17.60
N ILE A 230 -7.28 -28.89 16.41
CA ILE A 230 -7.46 -29.87 15.33
C ILE A 230 -6.87 -31.24 15.70
N THR A 231 -6.01 -31.30 16.72
CA THR A 231 -5.54 -32.56 17.31
C THR A 231 -6.56 -33.07 18.32
N SER A 232 -7.32 -34.09 17.92
CA SER A 232 -8.39 -34.71 18.71
C SER A 232 -7.98 -34.96 20.17
N GLY A 233 -8.82 -34.50 21.11
CA GLY A 233 -8.63 -34.71 22.55
C GLY A 233 -7.66 -33.74 23.23
N ASN A 234 -7.09 -32.77 22.50
CA ASN A 234 -6.20 -31.75 23.06
C ASN A 234 -6.90 -30.38 23.10
N ALA A 235 -6.51 -29.56 24.08
CA ALA A 235 -6.82 -28.13 24.06
C ALA A 235 -5.98 -27.42 22.99
N SER A 236 -6.44 -26.27 22.50
CA SER A 236 -5.64 -25.46 21.57
C SER A 236 -4.25 -25.15 22.16
N PRO A 237 -3.16 -25.30 21.39
CA PRO A 237 -1.81 -24.88 21.81
C PRO A 237 -1.72 -23.36 22.00
N TYR A 238 -2.72 -22.61 21.55
CA TYR A 238 -2.81 -21.15 21.62
C TYR A 238 -3.69 -20.65 22.78
N ALA A 239 -4.13 -21.56 23.66
CA ALA A 239 -4.87 -21.20 24.87
C ALA A 239 -4.11 -20.23 25.78
N ASN A 240 -2.77 -20.25 25.76
CA ASN A 240 -1.91 -19.29 26.48
C ASN A 240 -2.12 -17.83 26.03
N PHE A 241 -2.47 -17.60 24.77
CA PHE A 241 -2.84 -16.29 24.23
C PHE A 241 -4.31 -15.98 24.46
N VAL A 242 -5.21 -16.95 24.19
CA VAL A 242 -6.66 -16.77 24.36
C VAL A 242 -7.04 -16.45 25.80
N ASN A 243 -6.34 -17.04 26.77
CA ASN A 243 -6.60 -16.81 28.19
C ASN A 243 -5.98 -15.49 28.71
N ASP A 244 -5.03 -14.90 27.98
CA ASP A 244 -4.38 -13.63 28.35
C ASP A 244 -5.01 -12.45 27.60
N THR A 245 -6.32 -12.24 27.86
CA THR A 245 -7.11 -11.19 27.21
C THR A 245 -6.66 -9.78 27.60
N ALA A 246 -5.82 -9.64 28.63
CA ALA A 246 -5.25 -8.35 29.02
C ALA A 246 -4.21 -7.86 28.00
N ARG A 247 -3.53 -8.78 27.30
CA ARG A 247 -2.42 -8.46 26.40
C ARG A 247 -2.66 -8.87 24.97
N TYR A 248 -3.49 -9.89 24.73
CA TYR A 248 -3.62 -10.49 23.42
C TYR A 248 -5.07 -10.69 23.02
N THR A 249 -5.34 -10.58 21.73
CA THR A 249 -6.64 -10.91 21.16
C THR A 249 -6.45 -11.47 19.77
N PHE A 250 -7.20 -12.52 19.43
CA PHE A 250 -7.34 -12.99 18.06
C PHE A 250 -8.61 -12.39 17.44
N PRO A 251 -8.53 -11.36 16.57
CA PRO A 251 -9.69 -10.86 15.82
C PRO A 251 -10.47 -11.96 15.11
N THR A 252 -9.76 -13.00 14.69
CA THR A 252 -10.29 -14.14 13.93
C THR A 252 -11.02 -15.16 14.80
N ARG A 253 -10.92 -15.10 16.13
CA ARG A 253 -11.55 -16.08 17.04
C ARG A 253 -13.07 -16.17 16.87
N ALA A 254 -13.72 -15.06 16.50
CA ALA A 254 -15.15 -15.07 16.23
C ALA A 254 -15.52 -15.95 15.02
N LEU A 255 -14.60 -16.13 14.07
CA LEU A 255 -14.77 -16.99 12.89
C LEU A 255 -14.64 -18.47 13.29
N SER A 256 -13.64 -18.81 14.12
CA SER A 256 -13.50 -20.15 14.72
C SER A 256 -14.77 -20.59 15.44
N LEU A 257 -15.24 -19.75 16.38
CA LEU A 257 -16.44 -20.04 17.19
C LEU A 257 -17.72 -20.15 16.33
N ALA A 258 -17.73 -19.56 15.15
CA ALA A 258 -18.83 -19.64 14.19
C ALA A 258 -18.71 -20.85 13.24
N GLY A 259 -17.66 -21.66 13.35
CA GLY A 259 -17.40 -22.81 12.47
C GLY A 259 -17.09 -22.39 11.03
N VAL A 260 -16.51 -21.20 10.83
CA VAL A 260 -16.05 -20.75 9.51
C VAL A 260 -14.76 -21.50 9.18
N ALA A 261 -14.66 -22.03 7.97
CA ALA A 261 -13.43 -22.65 7.49
C ALA A 261 -12.44 -21.57 6.98
N SER A 262 -11.15 -21.74 7.28
CA SER A 262 -10.08 -20.99 6.60
C SER A 262 -9.44 -21.77 5.45
N THR A 263 -9.89 -23.00 5.19
CA THR A 263 -9.43 -23.85 4.07
C THR A 263 -10.59 -24.36 3.24
N ALA A 264 -10.32 -24.81 2.01
CA ALA A 264 -11.30 -25.37 1.11
C ALA A 264 -11.70 -26.81 1.47
N SER A 265 -10.86 -27.52 2.23
CA SER A 265 -11.00 -28.97 2.47
C SER A 265 -11.36 -29.33 3.90
N TYR A 266 -11.14 -28.44 4.87
CA TYR A 266 -11.37 -28.68 6.29
C TYR A 266 -12.21 -27.56 6.90
N SER A 267 -13.01 -27.91 7.93
CA SER A 267 -13.93 -26.98 8.58
C SER A 267 -13.29 -26.07 9.62
N ASP A 268 -12.11 -26.45 10.14
CA ASP A 268 -11.42 -25.69 11.18
C ASP A 268 -10.85 -24.37 10.64
N PHE A 269 -10.73 -23.37 11.50
CA PHE A 269 -10.12 -22.09 11.16
C PHE A 269 -8.68 -22.12 11.67
N ILE A 270 -7.69 -22.22 10.79
CA ILE A 270 -6.27 -22.35 11.17
C ILE A 270 -5.39 -21.16 10.73
N ASP A 271 -5.95 -20.21 9.97
CA ASP A 271 -5.23 -19.04 9.46
C ASP A 271 -5.50 -17.79 10.31
N HIS A 272 -4.85 -17.66 11.45
CA HIS A 272 -5.18 -16.59 12.39
C HIS A 272 -4.35 -15.30 12.25
N GLN A 273 -4.96 -14.22 12.74
CA GLN A 273 -4.29 -13.00 13.16
C GLN A 273 -4.40 -12.86 14.68
N LEU A 274 -3.28 -12.54 15.34
CA LEU A 274 -3.15 -12.21 16.75
C LEU A 274 -2.65 -10.78 16.89
N ASN A 275 -3.30 -10.02 17.76
CA ASN A 275 -2.96 -8.64 18.10
C ASN A 275 -2.40 -8.56 19.51
N THR A 276 -1.40 -7.70 19.72
CA THR A 276 -1.18 -7.11 21.05
C THR A 276 -2.32 -6.16 21.43
N ASN A 277 -2.44 -5.83 22.70
CA ASN A 277 -3.50 -4.93 23.20
C ASN A 277 -3.44 -3.53 22.57
N GLU A 278 -2.25 -3.06 22.16
CA GLU A 278 -2.06 -1.81 21.42
C GLU A 278 -2.74 -1.85 20.05
N VAL A 279 -2.47 -2.92 19.28
CA VAL A 279 -3.12 -3.14 17.97
C VAL A 279 -4.61 -3.40 18.14
N GLN A 280 -4.99 -4.15 19.17
CA GLN A 280 -6.39 -4.47 19.44
C GLN A 280 -7.22 -3.22 19.73
N ALA A 281 -6.64 -2.20 20.37
CA ALA A 281 -7.30 -0.91 20.58
C ALA A 281 -7.64 -0.18 19.26
N LYS A 282 -6.97 -0.55 18.16
CA LYS A 282 -7.18 -0.02 16.81
C LYS A 282 -8.05 -0.93 15.95
N TYR A 283 -8.29 -2.18 16.33
CA TYR A 283 -9.08 -3.11 15.54
C TYR A 283 -10.51 -2.58 15.26
N VAL A 284 -10.93 -2.65 14.00
CA VAL A 284 -12.32 -2.38 13.61
C VAL A 284 -13.15 -3.61 13.93
N ALA A 285 -13.97 -3.52 14.97
CA ALA A 285 -14.78 -4.64 15.46
C ALA A 285 -15.61 -5.28 14.32
N GLY A 286 -15.49 -6.61 14.19
CA GLY A 286 -16.22 -7.38 13.18
C GLY A 286 -15.64 -7.32 11.76
N SER A 287 -14.49 -6.67 11.56
CA SER A 287 -13.84 -6.61 10.24
C SER A 287 -13.09 -7.90 9.85
N ALA A 288 -12.87 -8.81 10.79
CA ALA A 288 -12.16 -10.06 10.51
C ALA A 288 -12.98 -10.96 9.58
N LYS A 289 -12.37 -11.49 8.54
CA LYS A 289 -13.06 -12.27 7.51
C LYS A 289 -12.13 -13.30 6.85
N ALA A 290 -12.62 -14.52 6.65
CA ALA A 290 -12.08 -15.42 5.62
C ALA A 290 -12.67 -15.02 4.26
N PHE A 291 -11.87 -14.32 3.45
CA PHE A 291 -12.29 -13.91 2.10
C PHE A 291 -12.51 -15.14 1.21
N GLN A 292 -13.53 -15.09 0.36
CA GLN A 292 -13.98 -16.24 -0.45
C GLN A 292 -13.65 -16.01 -1.93
N PRO A 293 -12.37 -16.09 -2.34
CA PRO A 293 -11.94 -15.84 -3.71
C PRO A 293 -12.50 -16.84 -4.73
N GLN A 294 -12.95 -18.02 -4.29
CA GLN A 294 -13.58 -19.01 -5.16
C GLN A 294 -14.90 -18.54 -5.79
N ALA A 295 -15.48 -17.45 -5.30
CA ALA A 295 -16.61 -16.79 -5.97
C ALA A 295 -16.19 -16.09 -7.29
N TYR A 296 -14.90 -15.82 -7.47
CA TYR A 296 -14.34 -15.04 -8.59
C TYR A 296 -13.27 -15.81 -9.38
N VAL A 297 -12.63 -16.79 -8.75
CA VAL A 297 -11.60 -17.65 -9.35
C VAL A 297 -12.18 -19.04 -9.57
N SER A 298 -12.32 -19.42 -10.85
CA SER A 298 -12.84 -20.74 -11.22
C SER A 298 -11.89 -21.84 -10.77
N ASN A 299 -12.43 -22.90 -10.14
CA ASN A 299 -11.68 -24.05 -9.64
C ASN A 299 -10.58 -23.70 -8.61
N TYR A 300 -10.76 -22.60 -7.87
CA TYR A 300 -9.81 -22.03 -6.90
C TYR A 300 -8.97 -23.06 -6.13
N ALA A 301 -9.60 -24.01 -5.45
CA ALA A 301 -8.92 -25.00 -4.58
C ALA A 301 -7.97 -25.95 -5.34
N THR A 302 -8.00 -25.96 -6.66
CA THR A 302 -7.12 -26.80 -7.51
C THR A 302 -6.22 -25.97 -8.44
N THR A 303 -6.43 -24.65 -8.49
CA THR A 303 -5.74 -23.75 -9.42
C THR A 303 -5.07 -22.56 -8.73
N THR A 304 -5.18 -22.44 -7.41
CA THR A 304 -4.74 -21.24 -6.67
C THR A 304 -4.17 -21.59 -5.31
N SER A 305 -5.01 -21.98 -4.35
CA SER A 305 -4.63 -22.33 -2.99
C SER A 305 -5.79 -23.12 -2.37
N ASP A 306 -5.47 -24.06 -1.49
CA ASP A 306 -6.42 -24.75 -0.62
C ASP A 306 -6.75 -23.94 0.66
N HIS A 307 -6.10 -22.81 0.91
CA HIS A 307 -6.41 -21.87 1.98
C HIS A 307 -7.17 -20.64 1.47
N TYR A 308 -7.97 -20.02 2.33
CA TYR A 308 -8.64 -18.75 2.06
C TYR A 308 -7.85 -17.57 2.67
N PRO A 309 -7.74 -16.42 1.98
CA PRO A 309 -7.12 -15.23 2.57
C PRO A 309 -7.91 -14.76 3.80
N VAL A 310 -7.22 -14.45 4.89
CA VAL A 310 -7.82 -13.92 6.11
C VAL A 310 -7.48 -12.45 6.26
N LEU A 311 -8.51 -11.62 6.37
CA LEU A 311 -8.42 -10.16 6.33
C LEU A 311 -8.88 -9.56 7.66
N ALA A 312 -8.32 -8.42 8.05
CA ALA A 312 -8.82 -7.57 9.13
C ALA A 312 -8.47 -6.10 8.88
N ARG A 313 -9.23 -5.20 9.52
CA ARG A 313 -9.06 -3.75 9.40
C ARG A 313 -8.78 -3.10 10.75
N TYR A 314 -7.98 -2.03 10.71
CA TYR A 314 -7.52 -1.30 11.88
C TYR A 314 -7.61 0.21 11.65
N ASN A 315 -8.11 0.94 12.65
CA ASN A 315 -8.20 2.40 12.71
C ASN A 315 -6.83 3.09 12.90
N TYR A 316 -5.82 2.61 12.18
CA TYR A 316 -4.64 3.42 11.89
C TYR A 316 -4.97 4.24 10.65
N VAL A 317 -5.08 5.56 10.81
CA VAL A 317 -5.25 6.43 9.65
C VAL A 317 -3.95 6.44 8.87
N ILE A 318 -3.98 5.87 7.67
CA ILE A 318 -2.84 5.85 6.76
C ILE A 318 -2.77 7.21 6.09
N GLY A 319 -1.62 7.87 6.26
CA GLY A 319 -1.48 9.24 5.75
C GLY A 319 -2.26 10.21 6.62
N GLY A 320 -1.54 10.76 7.58
CA GLY A 320 -1.94 11.92 8.35
C GLY A 320 -0.74 12.84 8.45
N ASP A 321 -1.02 14.13 8.52
CA ASP A 321 -0.22 15.35 8.66
C ASP A 321 0.72 15.40 9.88
N GLY A 322 1.43 14.30 10.13
CA GLY A 322 2.57 14.24 11.02
C GLY A 322 3.76 15.00 10.46
N GLY A 323 3.87 16.26 10.85
CA GLY A 323 5.04 17.08 10.56
C GLY A 323 6.34 16.36 10.90
N GLY A 324 7.18 16.14 9.89
CA GLY A 324 8.59 15.77 10.08
C GLY A 324 9.13 14.71 9.12
N GLY A 325 9.63 15.15 7.96
CA GLY A 325 10.85 14.60 7.36
C GLY A 325 10.77 13.36 6.46
N GLY A 326 10.49 13.58 5.17
CA GLY A 326 11.39 13.18 4.07
C GLY A 326 11.56 11.70 3.74
N GLY A 327 10.55 11.07 3.15
CA GLY A 327 10.63 9.78 2.45
C GLY A 327 9.32 9.46 1.73
N GLY A 328 8.77 10.44 1.02
CA GLY A 328 7.36 10.48 0.67
C GLY A 328 7.01 9.89 -0.71
N THR A 329 5.71 9.62 -0.89
CA THR A 329 5.08 9.37 -2.19
C THR A 329 5.57 10.37 -3.25
N PRO A 330 5.70 9.98 -4.54
CA PRO A 330 6.03 10.93 -5.59
C PRO A 330 5.10 12.15 -5.53
N ALA A 331 5.64 13.33 -5.80
CA ALA A 331 4.84 14.54 -5.86
C ALA A 331 3.59 14.35 -6.72
N ASN A 332 2.46 14.86 -6.23
CA ASN A 332 1.18 14.75 -6.90
C ASN A 332 0.48 16.10 -6.81
N VAL A 333 0.60 16.89 -7.88
CA VAL A 333 0.07 18.25 -7.93
C VAL A 333 -1.34 18.21 -8.51
N ILE A 334 -2.31 18.72 -7.76
CA ILE A 334 -3.71 18.81 -8.17
C ILE A 334 -4.20 20.25 -8.07
N ILE A 335 -5.20 20.61 -8.88
CA ILE A 335 -6.03 21.81 -8.70
C ILE A 335 -6.93 21.55 -7.50
N ASN A 336 -6.94 22.43 -6.49
CA ASN A 336 -7.66 22.20 -5.23
C ASN A 336 -8.84 23.15 -5.01
N GLU A 337 -8.68 24.42 -5.35
CA GLU A 337 -9.69 25.45 -5.20
C GLU A 337 -9.71 26.35 -6.44
N VAL A 338 -10.91 26.73 -6.90
CA VAL A 338 -11.10 27.69 -8.00
C VAL A 338 -12.16 28.71 -7.63
N LEU A 339 -11.77 29.98 -7.59
CA LEU A 339 -12.67 31.12 -7.43
C LEU A 339 -12.84 31.81 -8.79
N ALA A 340 -13.96 31.52 -9.47
CA ALA A 340 -14.29 32.14 -10.76
C ALA A 340 -15.17 33.37 -10.61
N ASN A 341 -16.18 33.32 -9.73
CA ASN A 341 -17.13 34.41 -9.56
C ASN A 341 -16.84 35.24 -8.31
N GLU A 342 -16.12 36.34 -8.50
CA GLU A 342 -15.82 37.32 -7.46
C GLU A 342 -16.99 38.30 -7.21
N PRO A 343 -17.13 38.86 -5.99
CA PRO A 343 -18.08 39.92 -5.73
C PRO A 343 -17.92 41.10 -6.69
N GLY A 344 -18.99 41.42 -7.42
CA GLY A 344 -18.96 42.49 -8.43
C GLY A 344 -18.20 42.14 -9.72
N SER A 345 -17.88 40.86 -9.94
CA SER A 345 -17.18 40.34 -11.13
C SER A 345 -15.82 40.98 -11.39
N SER A 346 -15.10 41.28 -10.32
CA SER A 346 -13.71 41.74 -10.38
C SER A 346 -12.78 40.57 -10.77
N THR A 347 -12.23 40.60 -11.99
CA THR A 347 -11.29 39.56 -12.45
C THR A 347 -9.98 39.52 -11.65
N ALA A 348 -9.70 40.58 -10.86
CA ALA A 348 -8.46 40.68 -10.09
C ALA A 348 -8.33 39.59 -9.01
N GLY A 349 -9.42 39.19 -8.34
CA GLY A 349 -9.37 38.18 -7.28
C GLY A 349 -9.92 36.81 -7.70
N GLU A 350 -10.14 36.59 -9.00
CA GLU A 350 -10.22 35.23 -9.52
C GLU A 350 -8.99 34.46 -9.03
N ALA A 351 -9.17 33.19 -8.65
CA ALA A 351 -8.09 32.39 -8.08
C ALA A 351 -8.13 30.94 -8.58
N VAL A 352 -6.93 30.38 -8.78
CA VAL A 352 -6.71 28.95 -8.97
C VAL A 352 -5.63 28.50 -8.00
N GLU A 353 -5.98 27.61 -7.09
CA GLU A 353 -5.06 26.98 -6.14
C GLU A 353 -4.64 25.61 -6.63
N ILE A 354 -3.33 25.33 -6.54
CA ILE A 354 -2.79 23.99 -6.70
C ILE A 354 -2.08 23.53 -5.43
N VAL A 355 -2.19 22.23 -5.13
CA VAL A 355 -1.61 21.60 -3.93
C VAL A 355 -0.76 20.42 -4.34
N ASN A 356 0.44 20.29 -3.76
CA ASN A 356 1.21 19.05 -3.85
C ASN A 356 0.75 18.10 -2.74
N THR A 357 -0.08 17.13 -3.11
CA THR A 357 -0.60 16.09 -2.22
C THR A 357 0.34 14.88 -2.09
N GLY A 358 1.42 14.87 -2.88
CA GLY A 358 2.48 13.88 -2.77
C GLY A 358 3.48 14.23 -1.68
N GLY A 359 4.34 13.28 -1.37
CA GLY A 359 5.30 13.35 -0.27
C GLY A 359 6.71 13.83 -0.64
N THR A 360 6.97 14.14 -1.91
CA THR A 360 8.24 14.78 -2.35
C THR A 360 8.00 16.17 -2.94
N ALA A 361 8.98 17.06 -2.75
CA ALA A 361 8.94 18.37 -3.39
C ALA A 361 9.05 18.21 -4.91
N ILE A 362 8.33 19.05 -5.65
CA ILE A 362 8.38 19.06 -7.12
C ILE A 362 8.66 20.46 -7.64
N SER A 363 9.57 20.54 -8.61
CA SER A 363 9.71 21.75 -9.40
C SER A 363 8.49 21.87 -10.31
N ILE A 364 7.74 22.95 -10.13
CA ILE A 364 6.65 23.34 -11.03
C ILE A 364 7.09 24.48 -11.97
N ALA A 365 8.40 24.75 -12.06
CA ALA A 365 8.93 25.74 -12.98
C ALA A 365 8.50 25.44 -14.43
N GLY A 366 7.92 26.43 -15.11
CA GLY A 366 7.40 26.31 -16.46
C GLY A 366 6.06 25.57 -16.59
N TRP A 367 5.48 25.08 -15.49
CA TRP A 367 4.10 24.59 -15.50
C TRP A 367 3.13 25.74 -15.82
N THR A 368 1.97 25.41 -16.37
CA THR A 368 1.00 26.41 -16.80
C THR A 368 -0.40 26.18 -16.26
N VAL A 369 -1.07 27.27 -15.91
CA VAL A 369 -2.52 27.34 -15.71
C VAL A 369 -3.13 27.96 -16.96
N ARG A 370 -4.18 27.33 -17.48
CA ARG A 370 -4.89 27.75 -18.68
C ARG A 370 -6.39 27.72 -18.43
N ASP A 371 -7.12 28.56 -19.14
CA ASP A 371 -8.56 28.38 -19.27
C ASP A 371 -8.90 27.52 -20.50
N SER A 372 -10.17 27.45 -20.90
CA SER A 372 -10.61 26.77 -22.13
C SER A 372 -10.03 27.36 -23.43
N SER A 373 -9.52 28.60 -23.39
CA SER A 373 -9.17 29.40 -24.57
C SER A 373 -7.67 29.69 -24.72
N ALA A 374 -6.95 29.95 -23.63
CA ALA A 374 -5.60 30.51 -23.64
C ALA A 374 -4.77 30.16 -22.38
N LEU A 375 -3.48 30.47 -22.47
CA LEU A 375 -2.56 30.48 -21.31
C LEU A 375 -2.93 31.63 -20.38
N ARG A 376 -2.92 31.40 -19.06
CA ARG A 376 -3.21 32.42 -18.03
C ARG A 376 -2.07 32.64 -17.05
N HIS A 377 -1.32 31.59 -16.74
CA HIS A 377 -0.14 31.72 -15.90
C HIS A 377 0.93 30.70 -16.27
N THR A 378 2.19 31.13 -16.20
CA THR A 378 3.37 30.26 -16.23
C THR A 378 4.17 30.45 -14.95
N PHE A 379 4.39 29.37 -14.20
CA PHE A 379 5.19 29.41 -12.98
C PHE A 379 6.65 29.72 -13.31
N ALA A 380 7.24 30.66 -12.56
CA ALA A 380 8.59 31.14 -12.81
C ALA A 380 9.67 30.06 -12.59
N ALA A 381 10.87 30.30 -13.13
CA ALA A 381 12.02 29.45 -12.85
C ALA A 381 12.31 29.40 -11.33
N GLY A 382 12.63 28.21 -10.82
CA GLY A 382 12.90 27.99 -9.40
C GLY A 382 11.66 27.76 -8.53
N THR A 383 10.44 27.89 -9.06
CA THR A 383 9.23 27.58 -8.29
C THR A 383 9.16 26.09 -7.95
N THR A 384 9.21 25.79 -6.65
CA THR A 384 9.13 24.44 -6.10
C THR A 384 7.95 24.35 -5.16
N LEU A 385 7.08 23.37 -5.38
CA LEU A 385 5.93 23.10 -4.51
C LEU A 385 6.29 21.98 -3.53
N GLN A 386 6.37 22.34 -2.25
CA GLN A 386 6.71 21.41 -1.18
C GLN A 386 5.56 20.43 -0.89
N PRO A 387 5.85 19.23 -0.36
CA PRO A 387 4.82 18.28 0.08
C PRO A 387 3.80 18.93 1.02
N GLY A 388 2.51 18.68 0.76
CA GLY A 388 1.39 19.21 1.52
C GLY A 388 1.18 20.72 1.40
N LYS A 389 1.97 21.44 0.57
CA LYS A 389 1.86 22.89 0.41
C LYS A 389 1.09 23.26 -0.85
N ALA A 390 0.43 24.42 -0.78
CA ALA A 390 -0.29 25.04 -1.87
C ALA A 390 0.47 26.25 -2.45
N ILE A 391 0.11 26.59 -3.68
CA ILE A 391 0.36 27.90 -4.28
C ILE A 391 -0.88 28.34 -5.04
N THR A 392 -1.27 29.60 -4.84
CA THR A 392 -2.46 30.18 -5.46
C THR A 392 -2.08 31.21 -6.51
N VAL A 393 -2.66 31.07 -7.70
CA VAL A 393 -2.58 32.09 -8.75
C VAL A 393 -3.82 32.97 -8.64
N PHE A 394 -3.65 34.26 -8.39
CA PHE A 394 -4.72 35.26 -8.44
C PHE A 394 -4.70 36.00 -9.77
N GLY A 395 -5.84 36.53 -10.21
CA GLY A 395 -5.95 37.33 -11.45
C GLY A 395 -4.98 38.52 -11.46
N ALA A 396 -4.84 39.23 -10.35
CA ALA A 396 -3.91 40.35 -10.20
C ALA A 396 -3.27 40.42 -8.82
N SER A 397 -2.09 41.05 -8.73
CA SER A 397 -1.34 41.20 -7.48
C SER A 397 -2.08 42.05 -6.43
N SER A 398 -2.99 42.93 -6.85
CA SER A 398 -3.82 43.74 -5.96
C SER A 398 -4.82 42.95 -5.14
N ALA A 399 -5.12 41.70 -5.53
CA ALA A 399 -6.07 40.85 -4.84
C ALA A 399 -5.39 39.81 -3.91
N ILE A 400 -4.06 39.71 -3.92
CA ILE A 400 -3.34 38.72 -3.12
C ILE A 400 -3.39 39.10 -1.62
N PRO A 401 -4.00 38.28 -0.75
CA PRO A 401 -3.96 38.49 0.68
C PRO A 401 -2.55 38.34 1.26
N GLY A 402 -2.27 39.01 2.38
CA GLY A 402 -1.03 38.80 3.12
C GLY A 402 -1.03 37.45 3.84
N GLY A 403 0.14 36.81 3.96
CA GLY A 403 0.33 35.61 4.78
C GLY A 403 0.12 34.27 4.08
N ILE A 404 -0.06 34.26 2.76
CA ILE A 404 -0.19 33.04 1.94
C ILE A 404 0.90 32.95 0.87
N VAL A 405 1.09 31.75 0.30
CA VAL A 405 1.97 31.54 -0.85
C VAL A 405 1.15 31.73 -2.13
N ALA A 406 1.30 32.89 -2.76
CA ALA A 406 0.51 33.25 -3.94
C ALA A 406 1.29 34.09 -4.94
N VAL A 407 0.81 34.09 -6.19
CA VAL A 407 1.35 34.85 -7.32
C VAL A 407 0.23 35.45 -8.14
N ALA A 408 0.53 36.51 -8.89
CA ALA A 408 -0.40 37.05 -9.87
C ALA A 408 -0.29 36.28 -11.19
N ALA A 409 -1.39 36.19 -11.94
CA ALA A 409 -1.44 35.62 -13.27
C ALA A 409 -0.42 36.34 -14.16
N SER A 410 0.44 35.57 -14.83
CA SER A 410 1.55 36.17 -15.60
C SER A 410 1.08 36.86 -16.87
N THR A 411 -0.17 36.63 -17.29
CA THR A 411 -0.82 37.30 -18.42
C THR A 411 -1.66 38.51 -18.01
N GLY A 412 -1.80 38.79 -16.71
CA GLY A 412 -2.54 39.94 -16.17
C GLY A 412 -3.99 39.66 -15.76
N ASP A 413 -4.53 38.47 -16.07
CA ASP A 413 -5.83 37.96 -15.60
C ASP A 413 -5.88 36.42 -15.68
N LEU A 414 -6.86 35.81 -15.00
CA LEU A 414 -7.24 34.41 -15.21
C LEU A 414 -8.41 34.27 -16.20
N ASN A 415 -9.28 35.29 -16.27
CA ASN A 415 -10.40 35.40 -17.22
C ASN A 415 -11.36 34.20 -17.13
N LEU A 416 -11.68 33.79 -15.90
CA LEU A 416 -12.55 32.65 -15.60
C LEU A 416 -14.03 33.02 -15.82
N SER A 417 -14.70 32.33 -16.73
CA SER A 417 -16.09 32.66 -17.10
C SER A 417 -17.12 32.21 -16.05
N ASN A 418 -17.91 33.16 -15.54
CA ASN A 418 -19.09 32.89 -14.69
C ASN A 418 -20.18 32.05 -15.36
N SER A 419 -20.16 31.93 -16.69
CA SER A 419 -21.10 31.08 -17.43
C SER A 419 -20.66 29.60 -17.47
N GLY A 420 -19.49 29.29 -16.92
CA GLY A 420 -18.82 28.00 -17.05
C GLY A 420 -17.55 28.14 -17.89
N ASP A 421 -16.54 27.38 -17.51
CA ASP A 421 -15.21 27.36 -18.13
C ASP A 421 -14.47 26.06 -17.79
N GLN A 422 -13.22 25.96 -18.23
CA GLN A 422 -12.29 24.92 -17.83
C GLN A 422 -11.03 25.53 -17.23
N VAL A 423 -10.50 24.96 -16.16
CA VAL A 423 -9.15 25.23 -15.66
C VAL A 423 -8.28 24.02 -15.99
N ILE A 424 -7.14 24.25 -16.64
CA ILE A 424 -6.23 23.19 -17.09
C ILE A 424 -4.85 23.45 -16.49
N LEU A 425 -4.33 22.48 -15.75
CA LEU A 425 -2.97 22.46 -15.25
C LEU A 425 -2.10 21.59 -16.17
N ARG A 426 -1.02 22.17 -16.71
CA ARG A 426 -0.05 21.44 -17.54
C ARG A 426 1.36 21.52 -16.97
N ASP A 427 2.13 20.46 -17.15
CA ASP A 427 3.55 20.46 -16.81
C ASP A 427 4.38 21.30 -17.82
N SER A 428 5.68 21.39 -17.57
CA SER A 428 6.62 22.11 -18.42
C SER A 428 6.84 21.49 -19.81
N ALA A 429 6.46 20.22 -20.00
CA ALA A 429 6.46 19.56 -21.30
C ALA A 429 5.15 19.80 -22.08
N GLY A 430 4.15 20.44 -21.46
CA GLY A 430 2.83 20.69 -22.03
C GLY A 430 1.84 19.54 -21.83
N THR A 431 2.18 18.52 -21.05
CA THR A 431 1.29 17.42 -20.68
C THR A 431 0.22 17.95 -19.73
N THR A 432 -1.04 17.57 -19.94
CA THR A 432 -2.10 17.90 -18.99
C THR A 432 -2.00 17.01 -17.76
N ILE A 433 -1.76 17.64 -16.61
CA ILE A 433 -1.72 16.97 -15.30
C ILE A 433 -3.13 16.84 -14.75
N GLN A 434 -3.94 17.90 -14.87
CA GLN A 434 -5.32 17.88 -14.45
C GLN A 434 -6.15 18.92 -15.22
N SER A 435 -7.45 18.66 -15.34
CA SER A 435 -8.43 19.66 -15.75
C SER A 435 -9.67 19.62 -14.84
N LEU A 436 -10.26 20.78 -14.63
CA LEU A 436 -11.57 20.98 -14.01
C LEU A 436 -12.45 21.71 -15.02
N SER A 437 -13.61 21.16 -15.36
CA SER A 437 -14.66 21.91 -16.07
C SER A 437 -15.77 22.24 -15.09
N TYR A 438 -16.25 23.48 -15.09
CA TYR A 438 -17.34 23.91 -14.23
C TYR A 438 -18.43 24.63 -15.04
N THR A 439 -19.63 24.65 -14.49
CA THR A 439 -20.82 25.28 -15.08
C THR A 439 -21.22 26.53 -14.33
N SER A 440 -22.04 27.38 -14.94
CA SER A 440 -22.64 28.54 -14.27
C SER A 440 -23.32 28.19 -12.94
N SER A 441 -23.99 27.04 -12.85
CA SER A 441 -24.68 26.61 -11.61
C SER A 441 -23.74 26.39 -10.42
N GLN A 442 -22.49 26.05 -10.70
CA GLN A 442 -21.47 25.76 -9.70
C GLN A 442 -20.81 27.04 -9.19
N VAL A 443 -20.75 28.09 -10.00
CA VAL A 443 -20.10 29.39 -9.68
C VAL A 443 -21.09 30.57 -9.62
N ASN A 444 -22.40 30.32 -9.48
CA ASN A 444 -23.43 31.38 -9.47
C ASN A 444 -23.54 32.16 -8.14
N SER A 445 -22.52 32.12 -7.27
CA SER A 445 -22.53 32.79 -5.98
C SER A 445 -21.27 33.62 -5.84
N ASP A 446 -21.43 34.92 -5.64
CA ASP A 446 -20.33 35.87 -5.53
C ASP A 446 -19.41 35.52 -4.35
N GLY A 447 -18.11 35.46 -4.64
CA GLY A 447 -17.07 35.16 -3.67
C GLY A 447 -17.08 33.71 -3.18
N VAL A 448 -17.80 32.81 -3.84
CA VAL A 448 -17.84 31.39 -3.46
C VAL A 448 -16.99 30.55 -4.40
N SER A 449 -15.92 29.95 -3.87
CA SER A 449 -15.07 29.04 -4.64
C SER A 449 -15.76 27.70 -4.90
N LEU A 450 -15.29 27.02 -5.95
CA LEU A 450 -15.36 25.57 -6.03
C LEU A 450 -14.15 24.98 -5.33
N ASN A 451 -14.41 24.11 -4.36
CA ASN A 451 -13.38 23.43 -3.59
C ASN A 451 -13.49 21.92 -3.78
N ARG A 452 -12.36 21.22 -3.68
CA ARG A 452 -12.38 19.78 -3.50
C ARG A 452 -12.98 19.41 -2.15
N SER A 453 -13.75 18.32 -2.13
CA SER A 453 -14.27 17.72 -0.91
C SER A 453 -14.08 16.20 -0.96
N PRO A 454 -13.31 15.61 -0.03
CA PRO A 454 -12.48 16.28 1.00
C PRO A 454 -11.39 17.19 0.40
N ASP A 455 -11.00 18.22 1.16
CA ASP A 455 -9.96 19.17 0.78
C ASP A 455 -8.60 18.47 0.55
N GLY A 456 -7.86 18.84 -0.49
CA GLY A 456 -6.62 18.18 -0.88
C GLY A 456 -6.76 16.75 -1.42
N SER A 457 -7.98 16.23 -1.62
CA SER A 457 -8.18 14.87 -2.15
C SER A 457 -8.15 14.82 -3.68
N ALA A 458 -7.20 14.07 -4.26
CA ALA A 458 -7.10 13.90 -5.71
C ALA A 458 -8.38 13.31 -6.35
N THR A 459 -9.17 12.56 -5.58
CA THR A 459 -10.45 11.95 -6.00
C THR A 459 -11.67 12.68 -5.43
N GLY A 460 -11.47 13.76 -4.67
CA GLY A 460 -12.54 14.56 -4.08
C GLY A 460 -13.48 15.15 -5.13
N ALA A 461 -14.77 15.23 -4.79
CA ALA A 461 -15.76 15.89 -5.63
C ALA A 461 -15.60 17.41 -5.55
N TRP A 462 -16.06 18.12 -6.58
CA TRP A 462 -16.10 19.58 -6.58
C TRP A 462 -17.42 20.07 -6.01
N VAL A 463 -17.34 20.84 -4.93
CA VAL A 463 -18.50 21.41 -4.24
C VAL A 463 -18.29 22.90 -4.02
N LYS A 464 -19.36 23.64 -3.74
CA LYS A 464 -19.24 25.03 -3.34
C LYS A 464 -18.60 25.10 -1.96
N HIS A 465 -17.62 25.96 -1.78
CA HIS A 465 -16.83 26.04 -0.55
C HIS A 465 -17.70 26.25 0.71
N ASN A 466 -18.74 27.09 0.61
CA ASN A 466 -19.68 27.35 1.71
C ASN A 466 -20.58 26.15 2.09
N THR A 467 -20.45 25.01 1.42
CA THR A 467 -21.12 23.74 1.80
C THR A 467 -20.24 22.85 2.67
N ILE A 468 -18.94 23.12 2.74
CA ILE A 468 -17.96 22.32 3.50
C ILE A 468 -17.25 23.12 4.59
N SER A 469 -17.47 24.43 4.66
CA SER A 469 -16.84 25.34 5.60
C SER A 469 -17.76 26.53 5.90
N SER A 470 -17.54 27.20 7.03
CA SER A 470 -18.17 28.49 7.33
C SER A 470 -17.64 29.64 6.46
N LEU A 471 -16.54 29.43 5.73
CA LEU A 471 -15.96 30.39 4.79
C LEU A 471 -16.59 30.23 3.40
N SER A 472 -16.60 31.33 2.63
CA SER A 472 -17.04 31.30 1.22
C SER A 472 -15.92 30.91 0.26
N ASN A 473 -14.67 31.08 0.65
CA ASN A 473 -13.47 30.71 -0.10
C ASN A 473 -12.29 30.64 0.89
N SER A 474 -11.21 29.94 0.52
CA SER A 474 -9.99 29.84 1.30
C SER A 474 -8.69 29.89 0.48
N PRO A 475 -8.53 30.66 -0.62
CA PRO A 475 -7.37 30.45 -1.47
C PRO A 475 -6.05 30.75 -0.73
N GLY A 476 -5.14 29.78 -0.77
CA GLY A 476 -3.87 29.78 -0.02
C GLY A 476 -3.97 29.16 1.37
N GLN A 477 -5.12 28.62 1.75
CA GLN A 477 -5.43 27.96 3.02
C GLN A 477 -6.25 26.68 2.77
N ARG A 478 -6.32 25.81 3.77
CA ARG A 478 -7.22 24.66 3.75
C ARG A 478 -8.67 25.14 3.79
N ALA A 479 -9.60 24.28 3.40
CA ALA A 479 -11.03 24.62 3.36
C ALA A 479 -11.59 25.13 4.71
N ASP A 480 -11.00 24.75 5.85
CA ASP A 480 -11.38 25.22 7.19
C ASP A 480 -10.71 26.55 7.60
N GLY A 481 -9.90 27.16 6.72
CA GLY A 481 -9.14 28.38 6.95
C GLY A 481 -7.79 28.18 7.64
N THR A 482 -7.38 26.94 7.91
CA THR A 482 -6.06 26.66 8.48
C THR A 482 -4.96 26.74 7.42
N VAL A 483 -3.72 27.00 7.84
CA VAL A 483 -2.59 27.10 6.91
C VAL A 483 -2.17 25.73 6.36
N TYR A 484 -1.73 25.69 5.11
CA TYR A 484 -1.11 24.50 4.50
C TYR A 484 0.19 24.10 5.18
#